data_AF-A0A386HCI0-F1
#
_entry.id   AF-A0A386HCI0-F1
#
_cell.length_a   1.000
_cell.length_b   1.000
_cell.length_c   1.000
_cell.angle_alpha   90.00
_cell.angle_beta   90.00
_cell.angle_gamma   90.00
#
_symmetry.space_group_name_H-M   'P 1'
#
loop_
_entity.id
_entity.type
_entity.pdbx_description
1 polymer ?
#
loop_
_entity_poly.entity_id
_entity_poly.type
_entity_poly.pdbx_seq_one_letter_code
_entity_poly.pdbx_strand_id
1 'polypeptide(L)'
;MNRDERYYKAYMESRVISRRGLFRGLLKGAASDSSPASHPHPVIKNPCQNTYIYCDSCADYCEKQALVWRINQPPILVDELCDGCGECVVKCPAMALEMALTS
;
A
#
# COMPACT_ATOMS: atom_id res chain seq x y z
N MET A 1 -8.93 32.31 -39.88
CA MET A 1 -8.56 32.92 -38.58
C MET A 1 -7.21 33.59 -38.71
N ASN A 2 -7.14 34.91 -38.69
CA ASN A 2 -5.85 35.62 -38.61
C ASN A 2 -5.41 35.68 -37.15
N ARG A 3 -4.15 35.34 -36.86
CA ARG A 3 -3.59 35.42 -35.51
C ARG A 3 -3.04 36.84 -35.34
N ASP A 4 -3.95 37.77 -35.06
CA ASP A 4 -3.63 39.18 -34.89
C ASP A 4 -2.85 39.44 -33.58
N GLU A 5 -2.24 40.62 -33.44
CA GLU A 5 -1.50 41.01 -32.22
C GLU A 5 -2.30 40.83 -30.94
N ARG A 6 -3.62 41.02 -31.00
CA ARG A 6 -4.52 40.82 -29.86
C ARG A 6 -4.58 39.35 -29.41
N TYR A 7 -4.47 38.42 -30.36
CA TYR A 7 -4.35 36.98 -30.09
C TYR A 7 -3.01 36.64 -29.42
N TYR A 8 -1.90 37.20 -29.93
CA TYR A 8 -0.57 36.98 -29.35
C TYR A 8 -0.43 37.60 -27.96
N LYS A 9 -1.03 38.78 -27.73
CA LYS A 9 -1.06 39.42 -26.41
C LYS A 9 -1.77 38.55 -25.38
N ALA A 10 -2.97 38.05 -25.69
CA ALA A 10 -3.71 37.15 -24.80
C ALA A 10 -2.96 35.83 -24.54
N TYR A 11 -2.30 35.27 -25.57
CA TYR A 11 -1.48 34.07 -25.42
C TYR A 11 -0.29 34.29 -24.47
N MET A 12 0.42 35.41 -24.62
CA MET A 12 1.56 35.79 -23.76
C MET A 12 1.13 36.13 -22.33
N GLU A 13 -0.07 36.67 -22.13
CA GLU A 13 -0.61 37.04 -20.82
C GLU A 13 -1.26 35.86 -20.07
N SER A 14 -1.61 34.76 -20.73
CA SER A 14 -2.25 33.59 -20.09
C SER A 14 -1.39 32.80 -19.09
N ARG A 15 -0.14 33.23 -18.82
CA ARG A 15 0.78 32.62 -17.85
C ARG A 15 0.92 33.34 -16.52
N VAL A 16 0.03 34.28 -16.17
CA VAL A 16 0.00 34.84 -14.81
C VAL A 16 -0.72 33.88 -13.86
N ILE A 17 0.01 32.86 -13.39
CA ILE A 17 -0.40 32.10 -12.20
C ILE A 17 -0.43 33.10 -11.05
N SER A 18 -1.64 33.45 -10.60
CA SER A 18 -1.80 34.36 -9.46
C SER A 18 -1.10 33.79 -8.23
N ARG A 19 -0.38 34.64 -7.47
CA ARG A 19 0.26 34.24 -6.20
C ARG A 19 -0.74 33.55 -5.27
N ARG A 20 -2.00 34.01 -5.26
CA ARG A 20 -3.11 33.38 -4.51
C ARG A 20 -3.47 31.97 -5.01
N GLY A 21 -3.31 31.68 -6.30
CA GLY A 21 -3.56 30.37 -6.89
C GLY A 21 -2.51 29.33 -6.48
N LEU A 22 -1.24 29.76 -6.38
CA LEU A 22 -0.14 28.91 -5.89
C LEU A 22 -0.34 28.51 -4.41
N PHE A 23 -0.80 29.44 -3.56
CA PHE A 23 -1.04 29.15 -2.14
C PHE A 23 -2.15 28.13 -1.88
N ARG A 24 -3.14 27.99 -2.78
CA ARG A 24 -4.17 26.94 -2.66
C ARG A 24 -3.69 25.55 -3.08
N GLY A 25 -2.67 25.46 -3.94
CA GLY A 25 -2.11 24.18 -4.38
C GLY A 25 -1.17 23.54 -3.36
N LEU A 26 -0.45 24.35 -2.58
CA LEU A 26 0.56 23.87 -1.63
C LEU A 26 0.00 23.40 -0.27
N LEU A 27 -1.22 23.81 0.09
CA LEU A 27 -1.83 23.46 1.39
C LEU A 27 -2.71 22.20 1.35
N LYS A 28 -2.90 21.59 0.17
CA LYS A 28 -3.64 20.32 0.01
C LYS A 28 -2.71 19.09 0.07
N GLY A 29 -1.61 19.18 0.83
CA GLY A 29 -0.56 18.16 0.90
C GLY A 29 -0.49 17.35 2.20
N ALA A 30 -1.44 17.50 3.13
CA ALA A 30 -1.40 16.77 4.41
C ALA A 30 -2.78 16.48 5.02
N ALA A 31 -3.82 16.36 4.20
CA ALA A 31 -4.96 15.55 4.60
C ALA A 31 -4.58 14.11 4.23
N SER A 32 -3.86 13.44 5.13
CA SER A 32 -3.86 11.98 5.15
C SER A 32 -5.33 11.58 5.19
N ASP A 33 -5.83 11.08 4.06
CA ASP A 33 -7.09 10.34 4.01
C ASP A 33 -6.95 9.21 5.03
N SER A 34 -7.44 9.43 6.25
CA SER A 34 -7.78 8.37 7.18
C SER A 34 -9.08 7.73 6.70
N SER A 35 -9.10 7.30 5.44
CA SER A 35 -9.95 6.19 5.06
C SER A 35 -9.36 4.99 5.80
N PRO A 36 -10.15 4.16 6.50
CA PRO A 36 -9.66 2.87 6.95
C PRO A 36 -9.27 2.14 5.68
N ALA A 37 -7.98 2.19 5.34
CA ALA A 37 -7.48 1.58 4.14
C ALA A 37 -7.73 0.09 4.36
N SER A 38 -8.72 -0.48 3.69
CA SER A 38 -8.83 -1.93 3.54
C SER A 38 -7.71 -2.33 2.59
N HIS A 39 -6.47 -2.30 3.06
CA HIS A 39 -5.35 -2.85 2.29
C HIS A 39 -5.41 -4.37 2.45
N PRO A 40 -5.11 -5.13 1.38
CA PRO A 40 -5.08 -6.58 1.47
C PRO A 40 -4.07 -7.05 2.51
N HIS A 41 -4.46 -8.02 3.33
CA HIS A 41 -3.62 -8.68 4.33
C HIS A 41 -3.52 -10.18 4.02
N PRO A 42 -2.43 -10.85 4.43
CA PRO A 42 -2.29 -12.28 4.24
C PRO A 42 -3.22 -13.04 5.19
N VAL A 43 -3.99 -13.98 4.66
CA VAL A 43 -4.87 -14.88 5.42
C VAL A 43 -4.52 -16.32 5.14
N ILE A 44 -4.61 -17.18 6.16
CA ILE A 44 -4.32 -18.61 6.00
C ILE A 44 -5.55 -19.29 5.38
N LYS A 45 -5.37 -19.87 4.19
CA LYS A 45 -6.42 -20.58 3.43
C LYS A 45 -6.17 -22.07 3.28
N ASN A 46 -4.91 -22.48 3.18
CA ASN A 46 -4.52 -23.88 3.03
C ASN A 46 -3.74 -24.36 4.26
N PRO A 47 -3.55 -25.69 4.45
CA PRO A 47 -2.79 -26.23 5.57
C PRO A 47 -1.38 -25.62 5.66
N CYS A 48 -1.06 -25.06 6.83
CA CYS A 48 0.28 -24.54 7.09
C CYS A 48 1.25 -25.69 7.37
N GLN A 49 2.34 -25.76 6.62
CA GLN A 49 3.35 -26.81 6.79
C GLN A 49 3.93 -26.89 8.21
N ASN A 50 4.01 -25.74 8.89
CA ASN A 50 4.49 -25.67 10.27
C ASN A 50 3.68 -26.51 11.27
N THR A 51 2.46 -26.93 10.92
CA THR A 51 1.61 -27.75 11.79
C THR A 51 2.03 -29.22 11.87
N TYR A 52 2.89 -29.70 10.95
CA TYR A 52 3.34 -31.09 10.90
C TYR A 52 4.85 -31.25 10.63
N ILE A 53 5.55 -30.21 10.19
CA ILE A 53 7.01 -30.16 10.07
C ILE A 53 7.49 -28.72 10.25
N TYR A 54 8.68 -28.50 10.82
CA TYR A 54 9.25 -27.16 11.00
C TYR A 54 9.19 -26.31 9.71
N CYS A 55 8.55 -25.14 9.78
CA CYS A 55 8.52 -24.17 8.70
C CYS A 55 8.24 -22.77 9.25
N ASP A 56 9.14 -21.84 9.01
CA ASP A 56 9.11 -20.45 9.47
C ASP A 56 9.21 -19.42 8.33
N SER A 57 9.26 -19.86 7.07
CA SER A 57 9.56 -19.01 5.91
C SER A 57 8.72 -17.73 5.84
N CYS A 58 7.42 -17.81 6.13
CA CYS A 58 6.56 -16.63 6.13
C CYS A 58 6.95 -15.58 7.18
N ALA A 59 7.39 -16.00 8.37
CA ALA A 59 7.88 -15.11 9.42
C ALA A 59 9.27 -14.58 9.09
N ASP A 60 10.17 -15.42 8.58
CA ASP A 60 11.54 -15.06 8.19
C ASP A 60 11.59 -13.99 7.09
N TYR A 61 10.70 -14.08 6.09
CA TYR A 61 10.63 -13.11 4.99
C TYR A 61 9.75 -11.89 5.32
N CYS A 62 9.14 -11.82 6.50
CA CYS A 62 8.36 -10.67 6.91
C CYS A 62 9.28 -9.60 7.53
N GLU A 63 9.73 -8.63 6.74
CA GLU A 63 10.58 -7.52 7.22
C GLU A 63 9.92 -6.75 8.37
N LYS A 64 8.59 -6.61 8.35
CA LYS A 64 7.81 -5.94 9.40
C LYS A 64 7.61 -6.78 10.67
N GLN A 65 8.02 -8.05 10.64
CA GLN A 65 7.82 -8.99 11.75
C GLN A 65 6.34 -9.10 12.19
N ALA A 66 5.42 -8.91 11.24
CA ALA A 66 3.98 -8.95 11.48
C ALA A 66 3.43 -10.38 11.65
N LEU A 67 4.22 -11.41 11.33
CA LEU A 67 3.82 -12.81 11.49
C LEU A 67 4.53 -13.45 12.68
N VAL A 68 3.79 -13.67 13.76
CA VAL A 68 4.30 -14.28 14.99
C VAL A 68 4.28 -15.81 14.83
N TRP A 69 5.46 -16.40 14.73
CA TRP A 69 5.63 -17.84 14.62
C TRP A 69 5.51 -18.55 15.98
N ARG A 70 4.96 -19.78 15.95
CA ARG A 70 4.84 -20.69 17.10
C ARG A 70 5.03 -22.14 16.61
N ILE A 71 5.63 -22.98 17.44
CA ILE A 71 5.84 -24.40 17.11
C ILE A 71 4.51 -25.11 16.86
N ASN A 72 4.44 -25.94 15.81
CA ASN A 72 3.28 -26.76 15.45
C ASN A 72 1.98 -25.95 15.21
N GLN A 73 2.09 -24.68 14.83
CA GLN A 73 0.95 -23.80 14.60
C GLN A 73 1.15 -22.93 13.35
N PRO A 74 0.08 -22.53 12.65
CA PRO A 74 0.20 -21.44 11.68
C PRO A 74 0.64 -20.14 12.36
N PRO A 75 1.32 -19.22 11.64
CA PRO A 75 1.69 -17.93 12.21
C PRO A 75 0.44 -17.08 12.54
N ILE A 76 0.57 -16.21 13.53
CA ILE A 76 -0.46 -15.23 13.89
C ILE A 76 -0.09 -13.89 13.26
N LEU A 77 -1.00 -13.30 12.49
CA LEU A 77 -0.83 -11.97 11.93
C LEU A 77 -1.11 -10.89 12.98
N VAL A 78 -0.22 -9.90 13.08
CA VAL A 78 -0.39 -8.66 13.82
C VAL A 78 -0.65 -7.55 12.81
N ASP A 79 -1.93 -7.25 12.58
CA ASP A 79 -2.38 -6.33 11.52
C ASP A 79 -1.73 -4.95 11.62
N GLU A 80 -1.53 -4.44 12.83
CA GLU A 80 -0.90 -3.14 13.09
C GLU A 80 0.54 -3.01 12.56
N LEU A 81 1.24 -4.14 12.40
CA LEU A 81 2.60 -4.18 11.87
C LEU A 81 2.63 -4.51 10.37
N CYS A 82 1.54 -5.03 9.82
CA CYS A 82 1.50 -5.45 8.43
C CYS A 82 1.25 -4.24 7.52
N ASP A 83 2.09 -4.07 6.50
CA ASP A 83 1.90 -3.06 5.46
C ASP A 83 1.27 -3.63 4.18
N GLY A 84 0.87 -4.90 4.21
CA GLY A 84 0.25 -5.58 3.07
C GLY A 84 1.19 -5.91 1.91
N CYS A 85 2.53 -5.96 2.13
CA CYS A 85 3.50 -6.19 1.05
C CYS A 85 3.36 -7.55 0.33
N GLY A 86 2.89 -8.58 1.02
CA GLY A 86 2.63 -9.90 0.45
C GLY A 86 3.85 -10.82 0.28
N GLU A 87 5.05 -10.44 0.73
CA GLU A 87 6.25 -11.30 0.63
C GLU A 87 6.05 -12.67 1.29
N CYS A 88 5.36 -12.71 2.43
CA CYS A 88 5.04 -13.96 3.12
C CYS A 88 4.18 -14.92 2.29
N VAL A 89 3.30 -14.41 1.42
CA VAL A 89 2.48 -15.21 0.51
C VAL A 89 3.36 -15.80 -0.59
N VAL A 90 4.21 -14.98 -1.20
CA VAL A 90 5.13 -15.39 -2.29
C VAL A 90 6.13 -16.44 -1.82
N LYS A 91 6.61 -16.32 -0.58
CA LYS A 91 7.65 -17.18 -0.01
C LYS A 91 7.12 -18.43 0.68
N CYS A 92 5.80 -18.57 0.83
CA CYS A 92 5.22 -19.74 1.49
C CYS A 92 5.34 -21.00 0.61
N PRO A 93 6.17 -22.00 0.96
CA PRO A 93 6.36 -23.19 0.12
C PRO A 93 5.10 -24.06 0.02
N ALA A 94 4.23 -23.98 1.03
CA ALA A 94 2.98 -24.73 1.09
C ALA A 94 1.78 -23.98 0.48
N MET A 95 1.98 -22.76 -0.03
CA MET A 95 0.90 -21.90 -0.53
C MET A 95 -0.25 -21.76 0.50
N ALA A 96 0.11 -21.68 1.79
CA ALA A 96 -0.84 -21.65 2.90
C ALA A 96 -1.56 -20.30 3.04
N LEU A 97 -0.93 -19.23 2.56
CA LEU A 97 -1.38 -17.85 2.70
C LEU A 97 -1.91 -17.31 1.37
N GLU A 98 -2.93 -16.45 1.42
CA GLU A 98 -3.45 -15.69 0.28
C GLU A 98 -3.69 -14.23 0.70
N MET A 99 -3.56 -13.27 -0.23
CA MET A 99 -3.91 -11.87 0.05
C MET A 99 -5.43 -11.67 -0.01
N ALA A 100 -6.04 -11.14 1.04
CA ALA A 100 -7.47 -10.86 1.11
C ALA A 100 -7.76 -9.48 1.70
N LEU A 101 -8.85 -8.85 1.25
CA LEU A 101 -9.39 -7.65 1.88
C LEU A 101 -10.08 -8.04 3.18
N THR A 102 -9.61 -7.53 4.31
CA THR A 102 -10.33 -7.62 5.58
C THR A 102 -11.32 -6.47 5.65
N SER A 103 -12.61 -6.81 5.81
CA SER A 103 -13.73 -5.87 5.95
C SER A 103 -14.10 -5.71 7.42
#